data_AF-A0A497J8P5-F1
#
_entry.id   AF-A0A497J8P5-F1
#
_cell.length_a   1.000
_cell.length_b   1.000
_cell.length_c   1.000
_cell.angle_alpha   90.00
_cell.angle_beta   90.00
_cell.angle_gamma   90.00
#
_symmetry.space_group_name_H-M   'P 1'
#
loop_
_entity.id
_entity.type
_entity.pdbx_description
1 polymer ?
#
loop_
_entity_poly.entity_id
_entity_poly.type
_entity_poly.pdbx_seq_one_letter_code
_entity_poly.pdbx_strand_id
1 'polypeptide(L)'
;MSYAVIERWGRDAIPSQDLTLSEYPKLFVKGAVIVIGENASQIEKQSAEAIAANLENLTGNKSEIVSSKKIESFKYIYNLIIVGTPKSNEVLRKVYDMTDAIRVTDEYPGKGKGVLEILRNPWDEGKAMLLVEGWDEKGIEFTTLRYS
;
A
#
# COMPACT_ATOMS: atom_id res chain seq x y z
N MET A 1 -28.62 -20.19 -6.50
CA MET A 1 -28.89 -18.81 -6.03
C MET A 1 -27.97 -17.91 -6.83
N SER A 2 -28.55 -17.06 -7.68
CA SER A 2 -27.84 -16.17 -8.61
C SER A 2 -27.49 -14.88 -7.88
N TYR A 3 -26.22 -14.48 -7.90
CA TYR A 3 -25.80 -13.14 -7.50
C TYR A 3 -25.68 -12.30 -8.77
N ALA A 4 -26.36 -11.15 -8.77
CA ALA A 4 -26.38 -10.22 -9.89
C ALA A 4 -25.01 -9.56 -10.06
N VAL A 5 -24.44 -9.69 -11.25
CA VAL A 5 -23.29 -8.90 -11.72
C VAL A 5 -23.83 -7.58 -12.25
N ILE A 6 -23.41 -6.47 -11.66
CA ILE A 6 -23.73 -5.13 -12.17
C ILE A 6 -22.66 -4.78 -13.20
N GLU A 7 -22.99 -4.90 -14.49
CA GLU A 7 -22.09 -4.55 -15.59
C GLU A 7 -21.97 -3.02 -15.74
N ARG A 8 -20.73 -2.52 -15.64
CA ARG A 8 -20.38 -1.10 -15.74
C ARG A 8 -20.10 -0.75 -17.21
N TRP A 9 -21.10 -0.23 -17.91
CA TRP A 9 -20.95 0.26 -19.29
C TRP A 9 -20.28 1.64 -19.30
N GLY A 10 -19.14 1.78 -19.99
CA GLY A 10 -18.55 3.08 -20.32
C GLY A 10 -17.04 3.25 -20.10
N ARG A 11 -16.23 2.33 -20.62
CA ARG A 11 -14.87 2.50 -21.18
C ARG A 11 -14.38 1.09 -21.48
N ASP A 12 -13.85 0.84 -22.67
CA ASP A 12 -13.17 -0.42 -23.02
C ASP A 12 -11.85 -0.54 -22.23
N ALA A 13 -11.95 -0.64 -20.90
CA ALA A 13 -10.88 -1.17 -20.09
C ALA A 13 -10.93 -2.69 -20.30
N ILE A 14 -9.93 -3.21 -21.00
CA ILE A 14 -9.52 -4.61 -20.86
C ILE A 14 -9.57 -4.89 -19.35
N PRO A 15 -10.29 -5.92 -18.86
CA PRO A 15 -10.38 -6.17 -17.43
C PRO A 15 -8.96 -6.34 -16.93
N SER A 16 -8.42 -5.30 -16.28
CA SER A 16 -7.18 -5.44 -15.55
C SER A 16 -7.54 -6.42 -14.46
N GLN A 17 -6.85 -7.56 -14.44
CA GLN A 17 -7.07 -8.53 -13.40
C GLN A 17 -6.87 -7.80 -12.07
N ASP A 18 -7.95 -7.70 -11.28
CA ASP A 18 -7.95 -7.03 -9.99
C ASP A 18 -6.82 -7.63 -9.16
N LEU A 19 -5.87 -6.79 -8.73
CA LEU A 19 -4.78 -7.26 -7.90
C LEU A 19 -5.31 -7.63 -6.54
N THR A 20 -4.83 -8.73 -5.96
CA THR A 20 -5.32 -9.21 -4.68
C THR A 20 -4.20 -9.45 -3.69
N LEU A 21 -4.52 -9.35 -2.40
CA LEU A 21 -3.62 -9.68 -1.31
C LEU A 21 -3.02 -11.09 -1.39
N SER A 22 -3.70 -12.04 -2.05
CA SER A 22 -3.18 -13.40 -2.27
C SER A 22 -1.94 -13.45 -3.18
N GLU A 23 -1.67 -12.38 -3.92
CA GLU A 23 -0.49 -12.24 -4.78
C GLU A 23 0.73 -11.70 -4.02
N TYR A 24 0.58 -11.30 -2.76
CA TYR A 24 1.70 -11.03 -1.87
C TYR A 24 2.36 -12.36 -1.44
N PRO A 25 3.70 -12.46 -1.39
CA PRO A 25 4.69 -11.43 -1.73
C PRO A 25 5.14 -11.46 -3.21
N LYS A 26 4.54 -12.32 -4.05
CA LYS A 26 5.00 -12.58 -5.44
C LYS A 26 5.14 -11.30 -6.28
N LEU A 27 4.21 -10.36 -6.14
CA LEU A 27 4.26 -9.06 -6.84
C LEU A 27 5.46 -8.19 -6.43
N PHE A 28 6.01 -8.40 -5.24
CA PHE A 28 7.03 -7.55 -4.62
C PHE A 28 8.41 -8.23 -4.56
N VAL A 29 8.59 -9.40 -5.19
CA VAL A 29 9.88 -10.12 -5.22
C VAL A 29 10.99 -9.29 -5.84
N LYS A 30 10.67 -8.46 -6.85
CA LYS A 30 11.65 -7.61 -7.55
C LYS A 30 11.18 -6.17 -7.58
N GLY A 31 12.14 -5.26 -7.40
CA GLY A 31 11.91 -3.83 -7.55
C GLY A 31 10.82 -3.32 -6.63
N ALA A 32 10.80 -3.75 -5.37
CA ALA A 32 9.93 -3.21 -4.34
C ALA A 32 10.69 -2.19 -3.49
N VAL A 33 10.01 -1.08 -3.19
CA VAL A 33 10.51 -0.04 -2.27
C VAL A 33 9.43 0.26 -1.25
N ILE A 34 9.82 0.34 0.01
CA ILE A 34 8.93 0.70 1.11
C ILE A 34 9.01 2.21 1.33
N VAL A 35 7.87 2.87 1.38
CA VAL A 35 7.74 4.32 1.41
C VAL A 35 7.09 4.75 2.71
N ILE A 36 7.82 5.50 3.53
CA ILE A 36 7.31 6.12 4.76
C ILE A 36 7.24 7.64 4.59
N GLY A 37 6.36 8.31 5.34
CA GLY A 37 6.28 9.77 5.33
C GLY A 37 7.55 10.45 5.86
N GLU A 38 7.84 11.69 5.42
CA GLU A 38 8.95 12.50 5.98
C GLU A 38 8.85 12.63 7.51
N ASN A 39 7.62 12.73 8.03
CA ASN A 39 7.32 12.86 9.45
C ASN A 39 6.85 11.54 10.08
N ALA A 40 7.28 10.40 9.53
CA ALA A 40 6.92 9.09 10.04
C ALA A 40 7.30 8.94 11.51
N SER A 41 6.35 8.46 12.31
CA SER A 41 6.56 8.17 13.72
C SER A 41 7.47 6.95 13.91
N GLN A 42 7.88 6.70 15.15
CA GLN A 42 8.69 5.52 15.46
C GLN A 42 7.95 4.21 15.13
N ILE A 43 6.64 4.16 15.37
CA ILE A 43 5.81 2.98 15.08
C ILE A 43 5.72 2.76 13.56
N GLU A 44 5.58 3.82 12.76
CA GLU A 44 5.57 3.73 11.30
C GLU A 44 6.90 3.18 10.75
N LYS A 45 8.03 3.64 11.31
CA LYS A 45 9.37 3.16 10.94
C LYS A 45 9.56 1.68 11.32
N GLN A 46 9.21 1.31 12.54
CA GLN A 46 9.27 -0.08 13.00
C GLN A 46 8.37 -0.99 12.16
N SER A 47 7.19 -0.49 11.76
CA SER A 47 6.29 -1.23 10.88
C SER A 47 6.90 -1.45 9.49
N ALA A 48 7.52 -0.42 8.92
CA ALA A 48 8.25 -0.54 7.65
C ALA A 48 9.44 -1.52 7.75
N GLU A 49 10.18 -1.51 8.86
CA GLU A 49 11.26 -2.47 9.13
C GLU A 49 10.75 -3.90 9.25
N ALA A 50 9.62 -4.11 9.94
CA ALA A 50 8.99 -5.42 10.07
C ALA A 50 8.53 -5.97 8.71
N ILE A 51 7.92 -5.13 7.87
CA ILE A 51 7.52 -5.49 6.51
C ILE A 51 8.76 -5.82 5.65
N ALA A 52 9.82 -5.01 5.75
CA ALA A 52 11.06 -5.25 5.02
C ALA A 52 11.68 -6.60 5.39
N ALA A 53 11.73 -6.91 6.69
CA ALA A 53 12.26 -8.18 7.20
C ALA A 53 11.40 -9.38 6.77
N ASN A 54 10.07 -9.27 6.85
CA ASN A 54 9.17 -10.31 6.37
C ASN A 54 9.35 -10.56 4.87
N LEU A 55 9.38 -9.50 4.07
CA LEU A 55 9.55 -9.61 2.62
C LEU A 55 10.92 -10.22 2.25
N GLU A 56 11.98 -9.87 2.96
CA GLU A 56 13.30 -10.50 2.81
C GLU A 56 13.24 -11.99 3.17
N ASN A 57 12.59 -12.37 4.28
CA ASN A 57 12.43 -13.77 4.67
C ASN A 57 11.64 -14.58 3.64
N LEU A 58 10.59 -14.01 3.06
CA LEU A 58 9.73 -14.71 2.10
C LEU A 58 10.32 -14.79 0.69
N THR A 59 11.14 -13.81 0.29
CA THR A 59 11.59 -13.68 -1.11
C THR A 59 13.10 -13.81 -1.28
N GLY A 60 13.87 -13.72 -0.20
CA GLY A 60 15.33 -13.60 -0.21
C GLY A 60 15.84 -12.23 -0.68
N ASN A 61 14.97 -11.24 -0.94
CA ASN A 61 15.35 -9.93 -1.45
C ASN A 61 15.11 -8.84 -0.40
N LYS A 62 16.17 -8.10 -0.07
CA LYS A 62 16.09 -6.94 0.81
C LYS A 62 15.48 -5.75 0.08
N SER A 63 14.44 -5.17 0.65
CA SER A 63 13.81 -3.94 0.14
C SER A 63 14.39 -2.70 0.82
N GLU A 64 14.51 -1.60 0.07
CA GLU A 64 14.92 -0.31 0.61
C GLU A 64 13.71 0.40 1.26
N ILE A 65 13.92 1.04 2.42
CA ILE A 65 12.96 1.94 3.03
C ILE A 65 13.38 3.37 2.68
N VAL A 66 12.49 4.12 2.03
CA VAL A 66 12.72 5.49 1.59
C VAL A 66 11.64 6.43 2.13
N SER A 67 11.99 7.70 2.20
CA SER A 67 11.05 8.74 2.60
C SER A 67 10.16 9.19 1.43
N SER A 68 8.99 9.76 1.74
CA SER A 68 8.01 10.22 0.75
C SER A 68 8.57 11.27 -0.21
N LYS A 69 9.52 12.10 0.25
CA LYS A 69 10.18 13.07 -0.62
C LYS A 69 11.14 12.42 -1.61
N LYS A 70 11.86 11.36 -1.20
CA LYS A 70 12.84 10.68 -2.05
C LYS A 70 12.15 9.93 -3.19
N ILE A 71 11.02 9.27 -2.92
CA ILE A 71 10.32 8.43 -3.92
C ILE A 71 9.73 9.24 -5.09
N GLU A 72 9.48 10.55 -4.94
CA GLU A 72 8.84 11.38 -5.97
C GLU A 72 9.52 11.29 -7.35
N SER A 73 10.85 11.19 -7.36
CA SER A 73 11.65 11.15 -8.59
C SER A 73 11.64 9.80 -9.30
N PHE A 74 11.18 8.72 -8.66
CA PHE A 74 11.29 7.35 -9.20
C PHE A 74 10.13 6.42 -8.82
N LYS A 75 9.01 6.96 -8.35
CA LYS A 75 7.79 6.20 -8.01
C LYS A 75 7.21 5.34 -9.14
N TYR A 76 7.53 5.65 -10.40
CA TYR A 76 7.05 4.92 -11.59
C TYR A 76 7.85 3.66 -11.90
N ILE A 77 9.10 3.52 -11.43
CA ILE A 77 9.95 2.36 -11.80
C ILE A 77 9.80 1.16 -10.85
N TYR A 78 9.24 1.36 -9.67
CA TYR A 78 9.14 0.36 -8.60
C TYR A 78 7.70 -0.09 -8.32
N ASN A 79 7.60 -1.31 -7.80
CA ASN A 79 6.48 -1.69 -6.96
C ASN A 79 6.60 -0.96 -5.62
N LEU A 80 5.50 -0.42 -5.12
CA LEU A 80 5.50 0.44 -3.93
C LEU A 80 4.85 -0.26 -2.76
N ILE A 81 5.43 -0.16 -1.57
CA ILE A 81 4.75 -0.50 -0.32
C ILE A 81 4.66 0.79 0.49
N ILE A 82 3.49 1.39 0.58
CA ILE A 82 3.32 2.67 1.24
C ILE A 82 2.82 2.42 2.66
N VAL A 83 3.58 2.89 3.65
CA VAL A 83 3.29 2.72 5.07
C VAL A 83 3.00 4.08 5.69
N GLY A 84 1.89 4.19 6.40
CA GLY A 84 1.67 5.34 7.28
C GLY A 84 0.21 5.73 7.50
N THR A 85 0.02 6.97 7.94
CA THR A 85 -1.30 7.63 8.01
C THR A 85 -1.43 8.64 6.87
N PRO A 86 -2.67 9.05 6.49
CA PRO A 86 -2.87 10.15 5.55
C PRO A 86 -2.25 11.47 6.03
N LYS A 87 -2.03 11.64 7.34
CA LYS A 87 -1.40 12.82 7.93
C LYS A 87 0.12 12.80 7.79
N SER A 88 0.75 11.64 8.03
CA SER A 88 2.21 11.48 8.06
C SER A 88 2.80 11.23 6.68
N ASN A 89 2.09 10.53 5.79
CA ASN A 89 2.57 10.14 4.47
C ASN A 89 1.75 10.81 3.36
N GLU A 90 2.36 11.80 2.69
CA GLU A 90 1.69 12.55 1.61
C GLU A 90 1.45 11.72 0.34
N VAL A 91 2.20 10.63 0.14
CA VAL A 91 2.03 9.75 -1.02
C VAL A 91 0.67 9.04 -0.93
N LEU A 92 0.24 8.66 0.28
CA LEU A 92 -1.10 8.08 0.49
C LEU A 92 -2.21 9.03 0.06
N ARG A 93 -2.11 10.32 0.40
CA ARG A 93 -3.12 11.31 -0.03
C ARG A 93 -3.17 11.43 -1.55
N LYS A 94 -2.02 11.44 -2.23
CA LYS A 94 -1.95 11.47 -3.70
C LYS A 94 -2.58 10.21 -4.32
N VAL A 95 -2.32 9.04 -3.74
CA VAL A 95 -2.94 7.77 -4.17
C VAL A 95 -4.46 7.87 -4.08
N TYR A 96 -4.99 8.35 -2.96
CA TYR A 96 -6.43 8.50 -2.78
C TYR A 96 -7.08 9.42 -3.83
N ASP A 97 -6.37 10.44 -4.30
CA ASP A 97 -6.88 11.38 -5.30
C ASP A 97 -6.81 10.83 -6.73
N MET A 98 -6.00 9.78 -6.95
CA MET A 98 -5.77 9.17 -8.27
C MET A 98 -6.43 7.80 -8.44
N THR A 99 -6.89 7.18 -7.35
CA THR A 99 -7.39 5.80 -7.33
C THR A 99 -8.68 5.71 -6.51
N ASP A 100 -9.31 4.55 -6.52
CA ASP A 100 -10.42 4.16 -5.67
C ASP A 100 -9.99 3.48 -4.36
N ALA A 101 -8.72 3.63 -3.97
CA ALA A 101 -8.20 3.15 -2.71
C ALA A 101 -9.09 3.52 -1.52
N ILE A 102 -9.22 2.58 -0.59
CA ILE A 102 -10.01 2.77 0.62
C ILE A 102 -9.37 3.89 1.44
N ARG A 103 -10.10 4.99 1.62
CA ARG A 103 -9.62 6.12 2.43
C ARG A 103 -9.74 5.81 3.91
N VAL A 104 -8.62 5.90 4.62
CA VAL A 104 -8.60 5.80 6.08
C VAL A 104 -8.92 7.15 6.72
N THR A 105 -9.94 7.15 7.58
CA THR A 105 -10.43 8.29 8.36
C THR A 105 -10.60 7.88 9.83
N ASP A 106 -10.95 8.84 10.68
CA ASP A 106 -11.33 8.58 12.07
C ASP A 106 -12.64 7.80 12.22
N GLU A 107 -13.50 7.81 11.19
CA GLU A 107 -14.76 7.06 11.12
C GLU A 107 -14.58 5.67 10.51
N TYR A 108 -13.81 5.54 9.43
CA TYR A 108 -13.60 4.27 8.72
C TYR A 108 -12.13 4.08 8.31
N PRO A 109 -11.49 2.93 8.64
CA PRO A 109 -12.01 1.86 9.49
C PRO A 109 -12.19 2.30 10.96
N GLY A 110 -11.69 3.50 11.29
CA GLY A 110 -11.75 4.13 12.60
C GLY A 110 -10.48 3.93 13.41
N LYS A 111 -10.43 4.58 14.57
CA LYS A 111 -9.27 4.54 15.50
C LYS A 111 -8.87 3.11 15.88
N GLY A 112 -7.57 2.87 15.97
CA GLY A 112 -6.99 1.57 16.30
C GLY A 112 -7.15 0.49 15.23
N LYS A 113 -7.67 0.83 14.05
CA LYS A 113 -7.80 -0.08 12.91
C LYS A 113 -7.06 0.51 11.71
N GLY A 114 -6.63 -0.38 10.83
CA GLY A 114 -6.02 -0.01 9.58
C GLY A 114 -6.56 -0.83 8.42
N VAL A 115 -6.09 -0.45 7.23
CA VAL A 115 -6.44 -1.02 5.95
C VAL A 115 -5.18 -1.57 5.32
N LEU A 116 -5.35 -2.73 4.69
CA LEU A 116 -4.34 -3.36 3.86
C LEU A 116 -4.96 -3.61 2.50
N GLU A 117 -4.36 -3.05 1.45
CA GLU A 117 -4.93 -3.07 0.10
C GLU A 117 -3.83 -3.16 -0.96
N ILE A 118 -4.04 -3.95 -2.01
CA ILE A 118 -3.15 -3.96 -3.18
C ILE A 118 -3.89 -3.35 -4.37
N LEU A 119 -3.23 -2.40 -5.02
CA LEU A 119 -3.70 -1.72 -6.21
C LEU A 119 -2.60 -1.65 -7.26
N ARG A 120 -2.98 -1.24 -8.46
CA ARG A 120 -2.02 -0.81 -9.49
C ARG A 120 -1.36 0.48 -9.02
N ASN A 121 -0.07 0.63 -9.28
CA ASN A 121 0.63 1.87 -9.03
C ASN A 121 0.04 2.96 -9.96
N PRO A 122 -0.52 4.06 -9.42
CA PRO A 122 -1.20 5.06 -10.25
C PRO A 122 -0.26 5.88 -11.14
N TRP A 123 1.06 5.76 -10.94
CA TRP A 123 2.08 6.38 -11.78
C TRP A 123 2.60 5.45 -12.89
N ASP A 124 2.37 4.13 -12.78
CA ASP A 124 2.68 3.12 -13.79
C ASP A 124 1.83 1.86 -13.56
N GLU A 125 0.82 1.62 -14.42
CA GLU A 125 -0.10 0.48 -14.30
C GLU A 125 0.59 -0.89 -14.45
N GLY A 126 1.82 -0.93 -14.97
CA GLY A 126 2.66 -2.13 -15.01
C GLY A 126 3.25 -2.51 -13.66
N LYS A 127 3.12 -1.66 -12.63
CA LYS A 127 3.62 -1.89 -11.26
C LYS A 127 2.48 -2.07 -10.27
N ALA A 128 2.78 -2.79 -9.19
CA ALA A 128 1.88 -3.00 -8.06
C ALA A 128 2.20 -2.03 -6.91
N MET A 129 1.19 -1.78 -6.09
CA MET A 129 1.29 -0.97 -4.89
C MET A 129 0.54 -1.65 -3.76
N LEU A 130 1.18 -1.80 -2.60
CA LEU A 130 0.57 -2.25 -1.35
C LEU A 130 0.43 -1.03 -0.43
N LEU A 131 -0.78 -0.79 0.07
CA LEU A 131 -1.07 0.22 1.09
C LEU A 131 -1.15 -0.47 2.45
N VAL A 132 -0.32 -0.03 3.40
CA VAL A 132 -0.35 -0.45 4.81
C VAL A 132 -0.62 0.78 5.65
N GLU A 133 -1.88 1.01 6.00
CA GLU A 133 -2.28 2.30 6.51
C GLU A 133 -3.26 2.24 7.68
N GLY A 134 -3.24 3.28 8.51
CA GLY A 134 -4.09 3.43 9.67
C GLY A 134 -4.41 4.90 9.93
N TRP A 135 -5.47 5.15 10.70
CA TRP A 135 -5.80 6.53 11.10
C TRP A 135 -4.85 7.02 12.20
N ASP A 136 -4.45 6.08 13.06
CA ASP A 136 -3.51 6.29 14.14
C ASP A 136 -2.43 5.20 14.14
N GLU A 137 -1.41 5.38 14.97
CA GLU A 137 -0.26 4.47 15.06
C GLU A 137 -0.68 3.04 15.44
N LYS A 138 -1.72 2.90 16.28
CA LYS A 138 -2.26 1.59 16.66
C LYS A 138 -2.84 0.88 15.44
N GLY A 139 -3.57 1.60 14.58
CA GLY A 139 -4.09 1.04 13.33
C GLY A 139 -2.98 0.49 12.44
N ILE A 140 -1.84 1.19 12.37
CA ILE A 140 -0.67 0.77 11.58
C ILE A 140 -0.01 -0.46 12.23
N GLU A 141 0.22 -0.44 13.53
CA GLU A 141 0.80 -1.55 14.28
C GLU A 141 -0.06 -2.82 14.11
N PHE A 142 -1.38 -2.73 14.35
CA PHE A 142 -2.30 -3.85 14.19
C PHE A 142 -2.34 -4.40 12.76
N THR A 143 -2.27 -3.54 11.76
CA THR A 143 -2.29 -3.94 10.34
C THR A 143 -0.99 -4.63 9.97
N THR A 144 0.14 -4.11 10.44
CA THR A 144 1.46 -4.68 10.19
C THR A 144 1.61 -6.05 10.82
N LEU A 145 1.20 -6.24 12.08
CA LEU A 145 1.27 -7.53 12.78
C LEU A 145 0.46 -8.65 12.12
N ARG A 146 -0.53 -8.31 11.29
CA ARG A 146 -1.29 -9.31 10.51
C ARG A 146 -0.52 -9.82 9.29
N TYR A 147 0.53 -9.14 8.87
CA TYR A 147 1.23 -9.35 7.60
C TYR A 147 2.76 -9.43 7.70
N SER A 148 3.33 -9.19 8.89
CA SER A 148 4.76 -9.33 9.21
C SER A 148 5.08 -10.63 9.93
#